data_AF-A0A936QW62-F1
#
_entry.id   AF-A0A936QW62-F1
#
_cell.length_a   1.000
_cell.length_b   1.000
_cell.length_c   1.000
_cell.angle_alpha   90.00
_cell.angle_beta   90.00
_cell.angle_gamma   90.00
#
_symmetry.space_group_name_H-M   'P 1'
#
loop_
_entity.id
_entity.type
_entity.pdbx_description
1 polymer ?
#
loop_
_entity_poly.entity_id
_entity_poly.type
_entity_poly.pdbx_seq_one_letter_code
_entity_poly.pdbx_strand_id
1 'polypeptide(L)'
;MSHRYCRKGDFVNTETLEQTVLHLPMQQRAELAHKLLLSLEDQSEDEVAQAWHAEAARRAAEIDSGQADTVSAEDARAAAQTLLR
;
A
#
# COMPACT_ATOMS: atom_id res chain seq x y z
N MET A 1 0.71 29.19 40.12
CA MET A 1 1.10 27.85 39.67
C MET A 1 -0.16 27.05 39.39
N SER A 2 -0.41 26.66 38.14
CA SER A 2 -1.54 25.81 37.76
C SER A 2 -1.00 24.64 36.95
N HIS A 3 -0.74 23.53 37.64
CA HIS A 3 -0.44 22.26 37.01
C HIS A 3 -1.77 21.66 36.55
N ARG A 4 -2.17 21.98 35.32
CA ARG A 4 -3.25 21.25 34.66
C ARG A 4 -2.77 19.84 34.39
N TYR A 5 -3.47 18.90 35.02
CA TYR A 5 -3.31 17.46 34.95
C TYR A 5 -3.06 16.98 33.51
N CYS A 6 -1.90 16.35 33.30
CA CYS A 6 -1.67 15.42 32.21
C CYS A 6 -2.65 14.25 32.38
N ARG A 7 -3.63 14.08 31.49
CA ARG A 7 -4.45 12.85 31.44
C ARG A 7 -3.55 11.75 30.90
N LYS A 8 -2.99 10.95 31.80
CA LYS A 8 -2.32 9.69 31.45
C LYS A 8 -3.36 8.71 30.87
N GLY A 9 -3.23 8.42 29.58
CA GLY A 9 -3.46 7.09 29.00
C GLY A 9 -4.86 6.49 29.10
N ASP A 10 -5.74 6.89 28.17
CA ASP A 10 -6.71 5.93 27.63
C ASP A 10 -6.01 5.23 26.45
N PHE A 11 -5.21 4.19 26.74
CA PHE A 11 -4.70 3.33 25.68
C PHE A 11 -5.89 2.52 25.15
N VAL A 12 -6.47 2.95 24.03
CA VAL A 12 -7.43 2.13 23.29
C VAL A 12 -6.68 0.89 22.80
N ASN A 13 -7.09 -0.29 23.28
CA ASN A 13 -6.57 -1.56 22.77
C ASN A 13 -7.16 -1.83 21.37
N THR A 14 -6.40 -2.54 20.52
CA THR A 14 -6.78 -2.86 19.14
C THR A 14 -8.12 -3.58 19.05
N GLU A 15 -8.43 -4.50 19.96
CA GLU A 15 -9.71 -5.21 20.01
C GLU A 15 -10.90 -4.26 20.23
N THR A 16 -10.78 -3.32 21.17
CA THR A 16 -11.82 -2.31 21.44
C THR A 16 -11.96 -1.32 20.28
N LEU A 17 -10.85 -0.97 19.63
CA LEU A 17 -10.85 -0.12 18.44
C LEU A 17 -11.54 -0.81 17.26
N GLU A 18 -11.20 -2.07 17.01
CA GLU A 18 -11.78 -2.86 15.92
C GLU A 18 -13.29 -2.98 16.08
N GLN A 19 -13.76 -3.36 17.27
CA GLN A 19 -15.19 -3.40 17.58
C GLN A 19 -15.83 -2.05 17.30
N THR A 20 -15.25 -0.95 17.79
CA THR A 20 -15.80 0.39 17.58
C THR A 20 -15.87 0.78 16.10
N VAL A 21 -14.81 0.51 15.34
CA VAL A 21 -14.72 0.83 13.91
C VAL A 21 -15.70 0.00 13.09
N LEU A 22 -15.88 -1.28 13.41
CA LEU A 22 -16.81 -2.15 12.69
C LEU A 22 -18.29 -1.74 12.85
N HIS A 23 -18.65 -1.02 13.92
CA HIS A 23 -19.99 -0.45 14.10
C HIS A 23 -20.25 0.81 13.26
N LEU A 24 -19.22 1.43 12.69
CA LEU A 24 -19.39 2.61 11.84
C LEU A 24 -20.08 2.24 10.51
N PRO A 25 -20.80 3.18 9.87
CA PRO A 25 -21.28 3.01 8.50
C PRO A 25 -20.14 2.67 7.53
N MET A 26 -20.45 1.90 6.48
CA MET A 26 -19.48 1.41 5.50
C MET A 26 -18.56 2.51 4.95
N GLN A 27 -19.13 3.67 4.60
CA GLN A 27 -18.39 4.81 4.05
C GLN A 27 -17.32 5.34 5.03
N GLN A 28 -17.66 5.47 6.32
CA GLN A 28 -16.73 5.95 7.34
C GLN A 28 -15.61 4.94 7.61
N ARG A 29 -15.93 3.64 7.55
CA ARG A 29 -14.91 2.59 7.64
C ARG A 29 -13.94 2.64 6.47
N ALA A 30 -14.44 2.82 5.25
CA ALA A 30 -13.60 2.93 4.06
C ALA A 30 -12.65 4.15 4.14
N GLU A 31 -13.17 5.30 4.58
CA GLU A 31 -12.36 6.51 4.80
C GLU A 31 -11.28 6.31 5.86
N LEU A 32 -11.61 5.63 6.96
CA LEU A 32 -10.63 5.34 8.02
C LEU A 32 -9.57 4.35 7.53
N ALA A 33 -9.97 3.28 6.84
CA ALA A 33 -9.05 2.31 6.26
C ALA A 33 -8.07 2.98 5.28
N HIS A 34 -8.56 3.88 4.42
CA HIS A 34 -7.71 4.63 3.51
C HIS A 34 -6.68 5.49 4.26
N LYS A 35 -7.10 6.25 5.29
CA LYS A 35 -6.18 7.06 6.11
C LYS A 35 -5.12 6.21 6.81
N LEU A 36 -5.52 5.06 7.34
CA LEU A 36 -4.58 4.12 7.98
C LEU A 36 -3.57 3.60 6.96
N LEU A 37 -4.01 3.19 5.77
CA LEU A 37 -3.09 2.76 4.70
C LEU A 37 -2.09 3.85 4.34
N LEU A 38 -2.54 5.10 4.14
CA LEU A 38 -1.64 6.23 3.87
C LEU A 38 -0.63 6.47 5.01
N SER A 39 -1.03 6.22 6.26
CA SER A 39 -0.09 6.34 7.39
C SER A 39 1.00 5.26 7.42
N LEU A 40 0.82 4.17 6.68
CA LEU A 40 1.83 3.11 6.53
C LEU A 40 2.80 3.39 5.37
N GLU A 41 2.51 4.37 4.52
CA GLU A 41 3.35 4.79 3.39
C GLU A 41 4.53 5.69 3.85
N ASP A 42 5.27 5.25 4.88
CA ASP A 42 6.44 5.96 5.43
C ASP A 42 7.78 5.43 4.86
N GLN A 43 7.72 4.73 3.73
CA GLN A 43 8.94 4.31 3.04
C GLN A 43 9.55 5.52 2.34
N SER A 44 10.85 5.74 2.54
CA SER A 44 11.57 6.76 1.78
C SER A 44 11.52 6.43 0.28
N GLU A 45 11.54 7.45 -0.58
CA GLU A 45 11.60 7.25 -2.04
C GLU A 45 12.78 6.34 -2.43
N ASP A 46 13.90 6.42 -1.69
CA ASP A 46 15.07 5.58 -1.87
C ASP A 46 14.78 4.10 -1.55
N GLU A 47 14.12 3.80 -0.44
CA GLU A 47 13.74 2.42 -0.08
C GLU A 47 12.78 1.83 -1.11
N VAL A 48 11.81 2.62 -1.57
CA VAL A 48 10.88 2.23 -2.63
C VAL A 48 11.64 1.95 -3.94
N ALA A 49 12.57 2.82 -4.33
CA ALA A 49 13.39 2.63 -5.51
C ALA A 49 14.25 1.37 -5.41
N GLN A 50 14.87 1.10 -4.25
CA GLN A 50 15.65 -0.12 -4.05
C GLN A 50 14.78 -1.39 -4.13
N ALA A 51 13.58 -1.37 -3.54
CA ALA A 51 12.64 -2.48 -3.65
C ALA A 51 12.23 -2.75 -5.11
N TRP A 52 11.94 -1.69 -5.88
CA TRP A 52 11.65 -1.80 -7.31
C TRP A 52 12.85 -2.28 -8.13
N HIS A 53 14.07 -1.85 -7.81
CA HIS A 53 15.28 -2.33 -8.47
C HIS A 53 15.49 -3.83 -8.25
N ALA A 54 15.33 -4.31 -7.02
CA ALA A 54 15.43 -5.72 -6.70
C ALA A 54 14.40 -6.56 -7.47
N GLU A 55 13.16 -6.09 -7.52
CA GLU A 55 12.09 -6.76 -8.25
C GLU A 55 12.31 -6.73 -9.77
N ALA A 56 12.75 -5.60 -10.33
CA ALA A 56 13.06 -5.46 -11.74
C ALA A 56 14.19 -6.41 -12.17
N ALA A 57 15.25 -6.51 -11.36
CA ALA A 57 16.35 -7.44 -11.62
C ALA A 57 15.89 -8.91 -11.57
N ARG A 58 15.04 -9.26 -10.59
CA ARG A 58 14.45 -10.60 -10.49
C ARG A 58 13.63 -10.94 -11.73
N ARG A 59 12.73 -10.05 -12.16
CA ARG A 59 11.88 -10.28 -13.35
C ARG A 59 12.68 -10.33 -14.65
N ALA A 60 13.72 -9.51 -14.79
CA ALA A 60 14.60 -9.59 -15.95
C ALA A 60 15.25 -10.99 -16.06
N ALA A 61 15.75 -11.53 -14.94
CA ALA A 61 16.33 -12.88 -14.93
C ALA A 61 15.29 -13.98 -15.25
N GLU A 62 14.04 -13.84 -14.81
CA GLU A 62 12.96 -14.78 -15.16
C GLU A 62 12.63 -14.76 -16.66
N ILE A 63 12.67 -13.57 -17.28
CA ILE A 63 12.47 -13.42 -18.72
C ILE A 63 13.65 -14.04 -19.47
N ASP A 64 14.89 -13.69 -19.10
CA ASP A 64 16.10 -14.18 -19.76
C ASP A 64 16.26 -15.71 -19.66
N SER A 65 15.82 -16.30 -18.55
CA SER A 65 15.83 -17.75 -18.35
C SER A 65 14.64 -18.49 -18.96
N GLY A 66 13.66 -17.78 -19.54
CA GLY A 66 12.43 -18.36 -20.09
C GLY A 66 11.48 -18.94 -19.05
N GLN A 67 11.62 -18.54 -17.77
CA GLN A 67 10.71 -18.94 -16.69
C GLN A 67 9.42 -18.11 -16.68
N ALA A 68 9.46 -16.90 -17.23
CA ALA A 68 8.28 -16.06 -17.36
C ALA A 68 7.48 -16.40 -18.63
N ASP A 69 6.16 -16.51 -18.48
CA ASP A 69 5.23 -16.51 -19.62
C ASP A 69 5.16 -15.09 -20.19
N THR A 70 5.76 -14.89 -21.37
CA THR A 70 5.84 -13.59 -22.03
C THR A 70 4.90 -13.50 -23.24
N VAL A 71 4.53 -12.26 -23.60
CA VAL A 71 3.85 -11.95 -24.86
C VAL A 71 4.83 -11.26 -25.81
N SER A 72 4.52 -11.25 -27.11
CA SER A 72 5.34 -10.52 -28.07
C SER A 72 5.30 -9.01 -27.80
N ALA A 73 6.37 -8.30 -28.20
CA ALA A 73 6.42 -6.85 -28.09
C ALA A 73 5.30 -6.17 -28.91
N GLU A 74 4.93 -6.78 -30.03
CA GLU A 74 3.83 -6.34 -30.91
C GLU A 74 2.48 -6.41 -30.18
N ASP A 75 2.18 -7.54 -29.54
CA ASP A 75 0.92 -7.74 -28.82
C ASP A 75 0.84 -6.80 -27.61
N ALA A 76 1.93 -6.67 -26.85
CA ALA A 76 2.00 -5.74 -25.72
C ALA A 76 1.74 -4.30 -26.16
N ARG A 77 2.34 -3.87 -27.27
CA ARG A 77 2.17 -2.52 -27.83
C ARG A 77 0.74 -2.27 -28.32
N ALA A 78 0.13 -3.24 -29.01
CA ALA A 78 -1.25 -3.15 -29.48
C ALA A 78 -2.25 -3.04 -28.32
N ALA A 79 -2.04 -3.82 -27.25
CA ALA A 79 -2.85 -3.75 -26.04
C ALA A 79 -2.75 -2.37 -25.37
N ALA A 80 -1.53 -1.83 -25.23
CA ALA A 80 -1.31 -0.50 -24.65
C ALA A 80 -2.00 0.61 -25.46
N GLN A 81 -1.93 0.57 -26.79
CA GLN A 81 -2.60 1.53 -27.67
C GLN A 81 -4.13 1.48 -27.53
N THR A 82 -4.69 0.31 -27.28
CA THR A 82 -6.13 0.13 -27.08
C THR A 82 -6.60 0.78 -25.77
N LEU A 83 -5.80 0.68 -24.69
CA LEU A 83 -6.12 1.27 -23.38
C LEU A 83 -6.05 2.80 -23.36
N LEU A 84 -5.22 3.38 -24.22
CA LEU A 84 -5.02 4.83 -24.32
C LEU A 84 -6.01 5.53 -25.25
N ARG A 85 -7.02 4.81 -25.75
CA ARG A 85 -8.02 5.31 -26.70
C ARG A 85 -9.32 5.68 -26.02
#